data_AF-A0A0J8UWL2-F1
#
_entry.id   AF-A0A0J8UWL2-F1
#
_cell.length_a   1.000
_cell.length_b   1.000
_cell.length_c   1.000
_cell.angle_alpha   90.00
_cell.angle_beta   90.00
_cell.angle_gamma   90.00
#
_symmetry.space_group_name_H-M   'P 1'
#
loop_
_entity.id
_entity.type
_entity.pdbx_description
1 polymer ?
#
loop_
_entity_poly.entity_id
_entity_poly.type
_entity_poly.pdbx_seq_one_letter_code
_entity_poly.pdbx_strand_id
1 'polypeptide(L)'
;MKKLAITLAVLIPLSTYSFANDSTGYVGTGGIQYLKNAQVAMQSEDLFISKKIIKVDYLYKNLSNKDAKETVLFPLPRVDNFFEADFANTEALLKSFKIVVDGKNIKPEMHVRTFIQKDEKSPLMDVTEEFKQCGFTEKDMLNPWIRSNYDYLNYQDKLNKCNKPQMQKILAQFEKDDVIPWSSQVIYSWKQTFKANSLTKIHHEYKPLVGGSVGLTPDEDSKRFCMDKQFKQGLKKAQAEHSPFSALGYILTTGANWAKPIENFKLTIERDKGELVSFCWDGKVNKISPTQFEMIKTKFVPKQNLDIIFVHLP
;
A
#
# COMPACT_ATOMS: atom_id res chain seq x y z
N MET A 1 -49.65 -19.73 3.86
CA MET A 1 -48.82 -18.54 4.16
C MET A 1 -47.37 -18.88 3.82
N LYS A 2 -46.79 -18.23 2.80
CA LYS A 2 -45.46 -18.54 2.24
C LYS A 2 -44.37 -18.12 3.23
N LYS A 3 -43.45 -19.02 3.56
CA LYS A 3 -42.26 -18.73 4.38
C LYS A 3 -41.29 -17.89 3.55
N LEU A 4 -41.03 -16.66 3.99
CA LEU A 4 -40.05 -15.76 3.38
C LEU A 4 -38.68 -16.08 3.99
N ALA A 5 -37.77 -16.63 3.19
CA ALA A 5 -36.38 -16.86 3.59
C ALA A 5 -35.61 -15.54 3.44
N ILE A 6 -35.22 -14.93 4.56
CA ILE A 6 -34.34 -13.78 4.59
C ILE A 6 -32.92 -14.29 4.35
N THR A 7 -32.38 -14.01 3.15
CA THR A 7 -31.00 -14.33 2.81
C THR A 7 -30.14 -13.14 3.20
N LEU A 8 -29.38 -13.26 4.28
CA LEU A 8 -28.46 -12.24 4.75
C LEU A 8 -27.24 -12.25 3.80
N ALA A 9 -27.13 -11.23 2.95
CA ALA A 9 -26.00 -11.08 2.04
C ALA A 9 -24.75 -10.65 2.85
N VAL A 10 -23.81 -11.56 2.97
CA VAL A 10 -22.49 -11.33 3.60
C VAL A 10 -21.71 -10.34 2.73
N LEU A 11 -21.43 -9.15 3.26
CA LEU A 11 -20.42 -8.25 2.70
C LEU A 11 -19.04 -8.83 3.04
N ILE A 12 -18.24 -9.09 2.00
CA ILE A 12 -16.81 -9.37 2.12
C ILE A 12 -16.12 -8.06 1.71
N PRO A 13 -15.48 -7.31 2.62
CA PRO A 13 -14.73 -6.12 2.22
C PRO A 13 -13.52 -6.58 1.40
N LEU A 14 -13.46 -6.13 0.14
CA LEU A 14 -12.30 -6.34 -0.72
C LEU A 14 -11.24 -5.31 -0.34
N SER A 15 -10.09 -5.82 0.10
CA SER A 15 -8.92 -5.06 0.53
C SER A 15 -8.60 -3.92 -0.44
N THR A 16 -8.46 -2.71 0.08
CA THR A 16 -7.90 -1.58 -0.67
C THR A 16 -6.51 -1.97 -1.18
N TYR A 17 -6.30 -1.82 -2.50
CA TYR A 17 -5.02 -2.07 -3.13
C TYR A 17 -3.99 -1.05 -2.61
N SER A 18 -3.24 -1.45 -1.59
CA SER A 18 -2.00 -0.79 -1.23
C SER A 18 -1.00 -1.03 -2.38
N PHE A 19 -0.06 -0.10 -2.65
CA PHE A 19 1.12 -0.25 -3.53
C PHE A 19 2.39 0.27 -2.80
N ALA A 20 3.47 -0.51 -2.63
CA ALA A 20 4.72 -0.10 -1.94
C ALA A 20 5.88 -1.10 -2.16
N ASN A 21 6.20 -1.43 -3.42
CA ASN A 21 7.42 -2.14 -3.80
C ASN A 21 7.86 -1.65 -5.19
N ASP A 22 9.18 -1.56 -5.40
CA ASP A 22 9.78 -0.90 -6.55
C ASP A 22 9.41 -1.58 -7.87
N SER A 23 9.16 -0.75 -8.88
CA SER A 23 8.98 -1.18 -10.26
C SER A 23 9.58 -0.13 -11.19
N THR A 24 9.92 -0.51 -12.41
CA THR A 24 10.20 0.48 -13.46
C THR A 24 8.92 1.04 -14.04
N GLY A 25 8.98 2.23 -14.62
CA GLY A 25 7.85 2.82 -15.30
C GLY A 25 8.16 4.11 -16.04
N TYR A 26 7.11 4.76 -16.53
CA TYR A 26 7.16 6.06 -17.18
C TYR A 26 6.27 7.05 -16.44
N VAL A 27 6.74 8.28 -16.34
CA VAL A 27 5.98 9.46 -15.87
C VAL A 27 5.83 10.37 -17.08
N GLY A 28 4.60 10.61 -17.53
CA GLY A 28 4.34 11.56 -18.61
C GLY A 28 2.93 12.13 -18.59
N THR A 29 2.55 12.78 -19.69
CA THR A 29 1.31 13.56 -19.80
C THR A 29 0.04 12.72 -19.66
N GLY A 30 0.11 11.41 -19.92
CA GLY A 30 -0.99 10.45 -19.70
C GLY A 30 -0.97 9.76 -18.34
N GLY A 31 -0.17 10.25 -17.38
CA GLY A 31 -0.04 9.68 -16.04
C GLY A 31 1.14 8.70 -15.88
N ILE A 32 1.10 7.93 -14.78
CA ILE A 32 2.16 7.00 -14.40
C ILE A 32 1.82 5.59 -14.86
N GLN A 33 2.74 4.94 -15.56
CA GLN A 33 2.59 3.57 -16.05
C GLN A 33 3.76 2.70 -15.58
N TYR A 34 3.46 1.53 -15.01
CA TYR A 34 4.47 0.55 -14.65
C TYR A 34 4.86 -0.28 -15.87
N LEU A 35 6.17 -0.49 -16.02
CA LEU A 35 6.76 -1.27 -17.10
C LEU A 35 7.41 -2.51 -16.52
N LYS A 36 7.28 -3.63 -17.25
CA LYS A 36 8.11 -4.80 -16.99
C LYS A 36 9.52 -4.55 -17.49
N ASN A 37 10.51 -4.75 -16.64
CA ASN A 37 11.90 -4.63 -17.03
C ASN A 37 12.46 -5.99 -17.45
N ALA A 38 12.95 -6.12 -18.69
CA ALA A 38 13.52 -7.38 -19.18
C ALA A 38 15.03 -7.52 -18.91
N GLN A 39 15.70 -6.45 -18.48
CA GLN A 39 17.17 -6.37 -18.41
C GLN A 39 17.71 -6.32 -16.97
N VAL A 40 16.90 -5.83 -16.03
CA VAL A 40 17.27 -5.70 -14.62
C VAL A 40 16.49 -6.73 -13.80
N ALA A 41 17.21 -7.56 -13.06
CA ALA A 41 16.64 -8.55 -12.15
C ALA A 41 16.86 -8.15 -10.69
N MET A 42 15.86 -8.38 -9.85
CA MET A 42 16.00 -8.26 -8.39
C MET A 42 16.68 -9.52 -7.84
N GLN A 43 17.94 -9.40 -7.42
CA GLN A 43 18.72 -10.51 -6.82
C GLN A 43 18.36 -10.73 -5.35
N SER A 44 18.08 -9.66 -4.62
CA SER A 44 17.57 -9.80 -3.27
C SER A 44 16.66 -8.64 -2.87
N GLU A 45 15.73 -8.97 -1.97
CA GLU A 45 14.94 -8.02 -1.18
C GLU A 45 15.03 -8.50 0.28
N ASP A 46 15.61 -7.67 1.14
CA ASP A 46 15.56 -7.84 2.60
C ASP A 46 14.62 -6.78 3.18
N LEU A 47 13.42 -7.21 3.52
CA LEU A 47 12.31 -6.38 3.96
C LEU A 47 12.14 -6.51 5.48
N PHE A 48 12.34 -5.41 6.19
CA PHE A 48 12.04 -5.31 7.62
C PHE A 48 10.81 -4.44 7.85
N ILE A 49 9.86 -4.97 8.61
CA ILE A 49 8.60 -4.30 8.94
C ILE A 49 8.41 -4.30 10.46
N SER A 50 8.20 -3.12 11.03
CA SER A 50 7.64 -2.94 12.37
C SER A 50 6.61 -1.81 12.35
N LYS A 51 5.85 -1.64 13.43
CA LYS A 51 4.95 -0.47 13.59
C LYS A 51 5.69 0.87 13.62
N LYS A 52 7.02 0.88 13.78
CA LYS A 52 7.83 2.11 13.90
C LYS A 52 8.55 2.46 12.62
N ILE A 53 9.02 1.45 11.88
CA ILE A 53 9.85 1.65 10.70
C ILE A 53 9.67 0.51 9.70
N ILE A 54 9.68 0.86 8.43
CA ILE A 54 9.90 -0.06 7.33
C ILE A 54 11.29 0.24 6.75
N LYS A 55 12.06 -0.83 6.53
CA LYS A 55 13.35 -0.77 5.83
C LYS A 55 13.35 -1.82 4.74
N VAL A 56 13.89 -1.48 3.57
CA VAL A 56 13.98 -2.40 2.45
C VAL A 56 15.33 -2.25 1.80
N ASP A 57 16.10 -3.33 1.77
CA ASP A 57 17.38 -3.40 1.07
C ASP A 57 17.22 -4.25 -0.19
N TYR A 58 17.30 -3.59 -1.34
CA TYR A 58 17.28 -4.23 -2.64
C TYR A 58 18.68 -4.38 -3.21
N LEU A 59 18.90 -5.50 -3.88
CA LEU A 59 20.05 -5.72 -4.75
C LEU A 59 19.58 -6.01 -6.16
N TYR A 60 19.82 -5.10 -7.08
CA TYR A 60 19.49 -5.25 -8.49
C TYR A 60 20.71 -5.65 -9.31
N LYS A 61 20.52 -6.51 -10.31
CA LYS A 61 21.53 -6.88 -11.29
C LYS A 61 21.07 -6.49 -12.69
N ASN A 62 21.84 -5.66 -13.37
CA ASN A 62 21.71 -5.51 -14.82
C ASN A 62 22.30 -6.76 -15.49
N LEU A 63 21.49 -7.46 -16.28
CA LEU A 63 21.82 -8.69 -17.01
C LEU A 63 22.36 -8.41 -18.41
N SER A 64 22.38 -7.15 -18.84
CA SER A 64 22.85 -6.74 -20.16
C SER A 64 24.30 -6.23 -20.14
N ASN A 65 24.90 -6.16 -21.33
CA ASN A 65 26.22 -5.60 -21.56
C ASN A 65 26.21 -4.08 -21.79
N LYS A 66 25.10 -3.39 -21.55
CA LYS A 66 24.94 -1.94 -21.68
C LYS A 66 24.32 -1.37 -20.42
N ASP A 67 24.59 -0.09 -20.16
CA ASP A 67 23.92 0.60 -19.08
C ASP A 67 22.42 0.70 -19.37
N ALA A 68 21.60 0.33 -18.39
CA ALA A 68 20.15 0.50 -18.43
C ALA A 68 19.79 1.77 -17.66
N LYS A 69 19.10 2.71 -18.32
CA LYS A 69 18.62 3.95 -17.71
C LYS A 69 17.11 3.85 -17.54
N GLU A 70 16.68 3.82 -16.30
CA GLU A 70 15.28 3.58 -15.94
C GLU A 70 14.74 4.73 -15.10
N THR A 71 13.42 4.94 -15.16
CA THR A 71 12.70 5.60 -14.07
C THR A 71 12.20 4.52 -13.13
N VAL A 72 12.68 4.53 -11.89
CA VAL A 72 12.16 3.67 -10.83
C VAL A 72 11.00 4.41 -10.16
N LEU A 73 9.95 3.66 -9.86
CA LEU A 73 8.74 4.11 -9.21
C LEU A 73 8.56 3.34 -7.90
N PHE A 74 8.35 4.09 -6.82
CA PHE A 74 7.93 3.56 -5.54
C PHE A 74 6.56 4.16 -5.19
N PRO A 75 5.46 3.46 -5.54
CA PRO A 75 4.13 3.90 -5.14
C PRO A 75 3.92 3.75 -3.65
N LEU A 76 3.00 4.53 -3.12
CA LEU A 76 2.40 4.35 -1.80
C LEU A 76 0.95 3.82 -1.95
N PRO A 77 0.30 3.34 -0.87
CA PRO A 77 -1.12 3.00 -0.89
C PRO A 77 -2.01 4.11 -1.45
N ARG A 78 -3.25 3.79 -1.79
CA ARG A 78 -4.28 4.83 -1.91
C ARG A 78 -4.78 5.20 -0.52
N VAL A 79 -5.04 6.48 -0.31
CA VAL A 79 -5.66 7.00 0.91
C VAL A 79 -6.92 7.76 0.50
N ASP A 80 -8.05 7.41 1.11
CA ASP A 80 -9.33 8.04 0.80
C ASP A 80 -9.42 9.46 1.37
N ASN A 81 -10.08 10.34 0.63
CA ASN A 81 -10.41 11.69 1.09
C ASN A 81 -11.62 11.72 2.05
N PHE A 82 -12.15 10.56 2.41
CA PHE A 82 -13.26 10.45 3.37
C PHE A 82 -12.73 10.39 4.81
N PHE A 83 -13.53 10.91 5.75
CA PHE A 83 -13.16 11.05 7.16
C PHE A 83 -13.92 10.06 8.02
N GLU A 84 -13.49 8.81 8.01
CA GLU A 84 -13.86 7.86 9.07
C GLU A 84 -12.61 7.21 9.65
N ALA A 85 -12.29 7.62 10.88
CA ALA A 85 -11.55 6.92 11.94
C ALA A 85 -10.22 6.20 11.63
N ASP A 86 -9.60 6.34 10.46
CA ASP A 86 -8.28 5.76 10.23
C ASP A 86 -7.18 6.69 10.76
N PHE A 87 -6.66 6.35 11.95
CA PHE A 87 -5.67 7.11 12.73
C PHE A 87 -4.25 7.08 12.14
N ALA A 88 -4.07 6.55 10.93
CA ALA A 88 -2.76 6.45 10.31
C ALA A 88 -2.17 7.85 10.08
N ASN A 89 -0.95 8.08 10.59
CA ASN A 89 -0.24 9.34 10.37
C ASN A 89 0.40 9.37 8.97
N THR A 90 -0.44 9.65 7.98
CA THR A 90 -0.08 9.68 6.56
C THR A 90 0.99 10.72 6.24
N GLU A 91 0.94 11.89 6.88
CA GLU A 91 1.93 12.95 6.69
C GLU A 91 3.32 12.55 7.21
N ALA A 92 3.39 11.83 8.34
CA ALA A 92 4.64 11.33 8.89
C ALA A 92 5.33 10.32 7.96
N LEU A 93 4.57 9.49 7.23
CA LEU A 93 5.14 8.65 6.19
C LEU A 93 5.77 9.51 5.10
N LEU A 94 5.02 10.45 4.51
CA LEU A 94 5.52 11.30 3.43
C LEU A 94 6.80 12.06 3.79
N LYS A 95 6.89 12.56 5.03
CA LYS A 95 8.05 13.31 5.54
C LYS A 95 9.24 12.43 5.91
N SER A 96 9.05 11.12 6.06
CA SER A 96 10.09 10.20 6.53
C SER A 96 10.74 9.35 5.44
N PHE A 97 10.21 9.36 4.21
CA PHE A 97 10.72 8.55 3.12
C PHE A 97 12.12 8.97 2.68
N LYS A 98 13.05 8.01 2.72
CA LYS A 98 14.45 8.16 2.31
C LYS A 98 14.83 7.07 1.32
N ILE A 99 15.64 7.46 0.34
CA ILE A 99 16.25 6.54 -0.62
C ILE A 99 17.77 6.73 -0.58
N VAL A 100 18.50 5.63 -0.47
CA VAL A 100 19.95 5.58 -0.64
C VAL A 100 20.30 4.62 -1.76
N VAL A 101 21.01 5.10 -2.78
CA VAL A 101 21.49 4.28 -3.90
C VAL A 101 23.01 4.23 -3.86
N ASP A 102 23.58 3.03 -3.76
CA ASP A 102 25.03 2.81 -3.67
C ASP A 102 25.73 3.75 -2.67
N GLY A 103 25.09 3.96 -1.51
CA GLY A 103 25.59 4.83 -0.43
C GLY A 103 25.31 6.33 -0.60
N LYS A 104 24.60 6.75 -1.66
CA LYS A 104 24.26 8.16 -1.92
C LYS A 104 22.78 8.43 -1.70
N ASN A 105 22.46 9.48 -0.96
CA ASN A 105 21.07 9.92 -0.78
C ASN A 105 20.49 10.40 -2.11
N ILE A 106 19.29 9.92 -2.44
CA ILE A 106 18.52 10.37 -3.60
C ILE A 106 17.31 11.15 -3.10
N LYS A 107 17.06 12.32 -3.69
CA LYS A 107 15.81 13.05 -3.52
C LYS A 107 14.86 12.62 -4.65
N PRO A 108 13.79 11.86 -4.36
CA PRO A 108 12.82 11.50 -5.38
C PRO A 108 11.95 12.70 -5.76
N GLU A 109 11.40 12.63 -6.97
CA GLU A 109 10.24 13.43 -7.37
C GLU A 109 8.98 12.77 -6.81
N MET A 110 8.05 13.56 -6.27
CA MET A 110 6.75 13.10 -5.78
C MET A 110 5.70 13.40 -6.83
N HIS A 111 4.83 12.43 -7.09
CA HIS A 111 3.67 12.56 -7.98
C HIS A 111 2.42 12.18 -7.21
N VAL A 112 1.30 12.86 -7.50
CA VAL A 112 0.00 12.56 -6.89
C VAL A 112 -0.97 12.14 -7.98
N ARG A 113 -1.58 10.96 -7.81
CA ARG A 113 -2.70 10.47 -8.62
C ARG A 113 -3.97 10.50 -7.80
N THR A 114 -5.08 10.73 -8.48
CA THR A 114 -6.41 10.80 -7.89
C THR A 114 -7.33 9.77 -8.53
N PHE A 115 -8.13 9.11 -7.70
CA PHE A 115 -9.03 8.06 -8.16
C PHE A 115 -10.44 8.27 -7.62
N ILE A 116 -11.44 7.93 -8.43
CA ILE A 116 -12.84 7.80 -8.01
C ILE A 116 -13.25 6.34 -8.17
N GLN A 117 -13.97 5.81 -7.18
CA GLN A 117 -14.59 4.49 -7.24
C GLN A 117 -16.00 4.62 -6.66
N LYS A 118 -17.01 4.25 -7.45
CA LYS A 118 -18.41 4.39 -7.03
C LYS A 118 -18.76 3.55 -5.81
N ASP A 119 -18.33 2.30 -5.81
CA ASP A 119 -18.49 1.33 -4.75
C ASP A 119 -17.41 0.25 -4.87
N GLU A 120 -17.27 -0.61 -3.85
CA GLU A 120 -16.23 -1.66 -3.81
C GLU A 120 -16.23 -2.60 -5.03
N LYS A 121 -17.36 -2.75 -5.72
CA LYS A 121 -17.52 -3.66 -6.87
C LYS A 121 -17.25 -2.96 -8.20
N SER A 122 -17.30 -1.63 -8.21
CA SER A 122 -17.06 -0.81 -9.38
C SER A 122 -15.56 -0.70 -9.69
N PRO A 123 -15.17 -0.58 -10.96
CA PRO A 123 -13.78 -0.36 -11.31
C PRO A 123 -13.29 0.97 -10.73
N LEU A 124 -12.07 0.96 -10.21
CA LEU A 124 -11.37 2.18 -9.84
C LEU A 124 -11.01 2.97 -11.10
N MET A 125 -11.43 4.24 -11.15
CA MET A 125 -11.12 5.16 -12.25
C MET A 125 -9.97 6.08 -11.83
N ASP A 126 -8.89 6.12 -12.60
CA ASP A 126 -7.90 7.20 -12.48
C ASP A 126 -8.48 8.45 -13.12
N VAL A 127 -8.62 9.50 -12.31
CA VAL A 127 -9.23 10.78 -12.67
C VAL A 127 -8.26 11.95 -12.45
N THR A 128 -6.96 11.66 -12.43
CA THR A 128 -5.91 12.65 -12.12
C THR A 128 -5.96 13.85 -13.07
N GLU A 129 -6.09 13.60 -14.37
CA GLU A 129 -6.13 14.68 -15.37
C GLU A 129 -7.47 15.42 -15.35
N GLU A 130 -8.57 14.73 -15.10
CA GLU A 130 -9.89 15.33 -14.94
C GLU A 130 -9.91 16.28 -13.74
N PHE A 131 -9.33 15.88 -12.59
CA PHE A 131 -9.16 16.76 -11.43
C PHE A 131 -8.38 18.02 -11.79
N LYS A 132 -7.22 17.89 -12.45
CA LYS A 132 -6.42 19.04 -12.91
C LYS A 132 -7.22 19.95 -13.85
N GLN A 133 -7.95 19.37 -14.80
CA GLN A 133 -8.79 20.13 -15.74
C GLN A 133 -9.97 20.83 -15.06
N CYS A 134 -10.45 20.30 -13.94
CA CYS A 134 -11.42 20.92 -13.04
C CYS A 134 -10.79 21.96 -12.09
N GLY A 135 -9.51 22.27 -12.26
CA GLY A 135 -8.78 23.28 -11.51
C GLY A 135 -8.24 22.82 -10.16
N PHE A 136 -8.25 21.51 -9.86
CA PHE A 136 -7.61 20.99 -8.65
C PHE A 136 -6.10 21.15 -8.74
N THR A 137 -5.52 21.74 -7.70
CA THR A 137 -4.07 21.83 -7.55
C THR A 137 -3.51 20.51 -7.04
N GLU A 138 -2.20 20.30 -7.20
CA GLU A 138 -1.54 19.13 -6.60
C GLU A 138 -1.72 19.10 -5.07
N LYS A 139 -1.73 20.27 -4.41
CA LYS A 139 -2.01 20.37 -2.98
C LYS A 139 -3.43 19.91 -2.63
N ASP A 140 -4.42 20.27 -3.45
CA ASP A 140 -5.80 19.80 -3.28
C ASP A 140 -5.85 18.28 -3.41
N MET A 141 -5.22 17.74 -4.46
CA MET A 141 -5.16 16.29 -4.69
C MET A 141 -4.35 15.56 -3.60
N LEU A 142 -3.37 16.21 -2.97
CA LEU A 142 -2.59 15.60 -1.88
C LEU A 142 -3.35 15.59 -0.54
N ASN A 143 -4.52 16.24 -0.44
CA ASN A 143 -5.26 16.37 0.81
C ASN A 143 -5.48 15.06 1.58
N PRO A 144 -5.76 13.90 0.93
CA PRO A 144 -5.92 12.64 1.66
C PRO A 144 -4.69 12.26 2.50
N TRP A 145 -3.51 12.71 2.09
CA TRP A 145 -2.25 12.43 2.77
C TRP A 145 -1.85 13.48 3.80
N ILE A 146 -2.02 14.76 3.48
CA ILE A 146 -1.53 15.86 4.34
C ILE A 146 -2.61 16.43 5.25
N ARG A 147 -3.89 16.11 4.98
CA ARG A 147 -5.07 16.60 5.70
C ARG A 147 -5.03 18.10 5.95
N SER A 148 -4.69 18.86 4.90
CA SER A 148 -4.56 20.33 4.98
C SER A 148 -5.89 21.05 5.07
N ASN A 149 -6.98 20.41 4.66
CA ASN A 149 -8.36 20.87 4.83
C ASN A 149 -9.26 19.67 5.17
N TYR A 150 -9.99 19.79 6.28
CA TYR A 150 -10.92 18.78 6.79
C TYR A 150 -12.35 18.95 6.28
N ASP A 151 -12.67 20.10 5.71
CA ASP A 151 -13.99 20.37 5.17
C ASP A 151 -14.09 19.80 3.74
N TYR A 152 -14.67 18.61 3.66
CA TYR A 152 -14.86 17.86 2.42
C TYR A 152 -15.76 18.60 1.42
N LEU A 153 -16.63 19.50 1.89
CA LEU A 153 -17.54 20.26 1.04
C LEU A 153 -16.78 21.15 0.05
N ASN A 154 -15.59 21.64 0.41
CA ASN A 154 -14.76 22.42 -0.50
C ASN A 154 -14.38 21.64 -1.77
N TYR A 155 -14.05 20.36 -1.62
CA TYR A 155 -13.69 19.49 -2.73
C TYR A 155 -14.94 19.06 -3.51
N GLN A 156 -16.03 18.75 -2.80
CA GLN A 156 -17.32 18.41 -3.39
C GLN A 156 -17.85 19.55 -4.28
N ASP A 157 -17.85 20.78 -3.79
CA ASP A 157 -18.29 21.96 -4.53
C ASP A 157 -17.48 22.16 -5.81
N LYS A 158 -16.16 21.93 -5.74
CA LYS A 158 -15.26 22.07 -6.88
C LYS A 158 -15.51 20.99 -7.94
N LEU A 159 -15.80 19.76 -7.52
CA LEU A 159 -16.26 18.69 -8.42
C LEU A 159 -17.59 19.06 -9.09
N ASN A 160 -18.58 19.48 -8.29
CA ASN A 160 -19.92 19.84 -8.77
C ASN A 160 -19.90 21.01 -9.77
N LYS A 161 -19.00 21.99 -9.58
CA LYS A 161 -18.84 23.14 -10.49
C LYS A 161 -18.04 22.80 -11.76
N CYS A 162 -17.43 21.63 -11.85
CA CYS A 162 -16.59 21.28 -12.98
C CYS A 162 -17.42 20.95 -14.23
N ASN A 163 -17.33 21.77 -15.27
CA ASN A 163 -18.08 21.59 -16.52
C ASN A 163 -17.39 20.69 -17.57
N LYS A 164 -16.32 19.98 -17.19
CA LYS A 164 -15.57 19.14 -18.13
C LYS A 164 -16.38 17.89 -18.51
N PRO A 165 -16.54 17.55 -19.81
CA PRO A 165 -17.42 16.47 -20.24
C PRO A 165 -17.11 15.11 -19.60
N GLN A 166 -15.83 14.75 -19.47
CA GLN A 166 -15.44 13.48 -18.86
C GLN A 166 -15.78 13.45 -17.36
N MET A 167 -15.51 14.53 -16.63
CA MET A 167 -15.88 14.62 -15.22
C MET A 167 -17.40 14.56 -15.04
N GLN A 168 -18.19 15.28 -15.85
CA GLN A 168 -19.65 15.21 -15.79
C GLN A 168 -20.19 13.80 -16.03
N LYS A 169 -19.57 13.03 -16.96
CA LYS A 169 -19.90 11.62 -17.18
C LYS A 169 -19.58 10.73 -15.97
N ILE A 170 -18.50 11.01 -15.26
CA ILE A 170 -18.13 10.30 -14.02
C ILE A 170 -19.15 10.63 -12.92
N LEU A 171 -19.43 11.91 -12.70
CA LEU A 171 -20.33 12.39 -11.66
C LEU A 171 -21.78 11.93 -11.86
N ALA A 172 -22.23 11.78 -13.10
CA ALA A 172 -23.57 11.25 -13.41
C ALA A 172 -23.80 9.79 -12.95
N GLN A 173 -22.76 9.09 -12.49
CA GLN A 173 -22.89 7.74 -11.92
C GLN A 173 -23.35 7.77 -10.45
N PHE A 174 -23.33 8.93 -9.80
CA PHE A 174 -23.66 9.12 -8.39
C PHE A 174 -25.03 9.80 -8.23
N GLU A 175 -25.67 9.65 -7.08
CA GLU A 175 -26.91 10.38 -6.80
C GLU A 175 -26.61 11.87 -6.56
N LYS A 176 -27.62 12.72 -6.78
CA LYS A 176 -27.45 14.18 -6.85
C LYS A 176 -26.87 14.80 -5.56
N ASP A 177 -27.10 14.16 -4.42
CA ASP A 177 -26.69 14.65 -3.10
C ASP A 177 -25.62 13.75 -2.44
N ASP A 178 -25.09 12.77 -3.19
CA ASP A 178 -24.02 11.90 -2.70
C ASP A 178 -22.70 12.67 -2.61
N VAL A 179 -21.97 12.42 -1.52
CA VAL A 179 -20.57 12.79 -1.44
C VAL A 179 -19.79 11.88 -2.38
N ILE A 180 -19.03 12.47 -3.31
CA ILE A 180 -18.27 11.72 -4.29
C ILE A 180 -17.02 11.16 -3.60
N PRO A 181 -16.90 9.83 -3.40
CA PRO A 181 -15.71 9.25 -2.83
C PRO A 181 -14.56 9.39 -3.82
N TRP A 182 -13.43 9.92 -3.33
CA TRP A 182 -12.19 9.94 -4.08
C TRP A 182 -11.01 9.67 -3.15
N SER A 183 -9.91 9.22 -3.74
CA SER A 183 -8.70 8.83 -3.03
C SER A 183 -7.47 9.34 -3.76
N SER A 184 -6.36 9.43 -3.03
CA SER A 184 -5.08 9.82 -3.60
C SER A 184 -4.00 8.80 -3.37
N GLN A 185 -3.17 8.64 -4.38
CA GLN A 185 -1.96 7.84 -4.33
C GLN A 185 -0.76 8.74 -4.54
N VAL A 186 0.20 8.66 -3.63
CA VAL A 186 1.52 9.25 -3.85
C VAL A 186 2.43 8.23 -4.53
N ILE A 187 3.20 8.66 -5.51
CA ILE A 187 4.22 7.85 -6.17
C ILE A 187 5.52 8.63 -6.16
N TYR A 188 6.55 8.06 -5.55
CA TYR A 188 7.90 8.58 -5.65
C TYR A 188 8.57 8.04 -6.91
N SER A 189 9.36 8.86 -7.58
CA SER A 189 10.13 8.47 -8.76
C SER A 189 11.54 9.04 -8.74
N TRP A 190 12.48 8.31 -9.33
CA TRP A 190 13.83 8.82 -9.57
C TRP A 190 14.42 8.16 -10.81
N LYS A 191 15.41 8.84 -11.41
CA LYS A 191 16.21 8.26 -12.50
C LYS A 191 17.29 7.37 -11.91
N GLN A 192 17.37 6.14 -12.39
CA GLN A 192 18.37 5.17 -12.00
C GLN A 192 19.16 4.70 -13.22
N THR A 193 20.48 4.67 -13.08
CA THR A 193 21.34 3.98 -14.04
C THR A 193 21.81 2.68 -13.40
N PHE A 194 21.42 1.56 -14.00
CA PHE A 194 21.95 0.24 -13.66
C PHE A 194 23.12 -0.05 -14.60
N LYS A 195 24.35 -0.01 -14.09
CA LYS A 195 25.54 -0.22 -14.91
C LYS A 195 25.57 -1.61 -15.53
N ALA A 196 26.06 -1.73 -16.76
CA ALA A 196 26.20 -2.99 -17.47
C ALA A 196 26.83 -4.08 -16.57
N ASN A 197 26.22 -5.27 -16.56
CA ASN A 197 26.69 -6.43 -15.79
C ASN A 197 27.05 -6.13 -14.31
N SER A 198 26.48 -5.10 -13.70
CA SER A 198 26.83 -4.66 -12.35
C SER A 198 25.66 -4.80 -11.38
N LEU A 199 26.00 -4.79 -10.09
CA LEU A 199 25.02 -4.74 -9.02
C LEU A 199 24.76 -3.28 -8.62
N THR A 200 23.51 -2.98 -8.28
CA THR A 200 23.08 -1.69 -7.72
C THR A 200 22.34 -1.97 -6.43
N LYS A 201 22.78 -1.32 -5.35
CA LYS A 201 22.14 -1.39 -4.03
C LYS A 201 21.18 -0.22 -3.86
N ILE A 202 19.94 -0.50 -3.49
CA ILE A 202 18.94 0.52 -3.19
C ILE A 202 18.39 0.23 -1.80
N HIS A 203 18.43 1.21 -0.91
CA HIS A 203 17.89 1.14 0.44
C HIS A 203 16.77 2.14 0.62
N HIS A 204 15.63 1.68 1.10
CA HIS A 204 14.49 2.51 1.50
C HIS A 204 14.31 2.48 3.01
N GLU A 205 13.98 3.63 3.59
CA GLU A 205 13.59 3.76 5.00
C GLU A 205 12.43 4.75 5.11
N TYR A 206 11.37 4.38 5.84
CA TYR A 206 10.23 5.25 6.12
C TYR A 206 9.38 4.75 7.30
N LYS A 207 8.56 5.64 7.85
CA LYS A 207 7.55 5.29 8.85
C LYS A 207 6.33 4.63 8.18
N PRO A 208 5.83 3.51 8.71
CA PRO A 208 4.65 2.84 8.16
C PRO A 208 3.36 3.64 8.37
N LEU A 209 2.33 3.32 7.58
CA LEU A 209 0.94 3.65 7.92
C LEU A 209 0.41 2.58 8.87
N VAL A 210 0.21 2.96 10.13
CA VAL A 210 -0.36 2.09 11.15
C VAL A 210 -1.76 2.60 11.44
N GLY A 211 -2.76 1.85 10.98
CA GLY A 211 -4.16 2.04 11.32
C GLY A 211 -4.57 1.07 12.44
N GLY A 212 -5.85 0.79 12.55
CA GLY A 212 -6.36 -0.16 13.52
C GLY A 212 -7.88 -0.09 13.70
N SER A 213 -8.38 -0.87 14.64
CA SER A 213 -9.76 -0.80 15.10
C SER A 213 -9.82 -0.82 16.62
N VAL A 214 -10.91 -0.31 17.18
CA VAL A 214 -11.19 -0.33 18.63
C VAL A 214 -11.55 -1.71 19.16
N GLY A 215 -11.82 -2.68 18.28
CA GLY A 215 -12.11 -4.04 18.67
C GLY A 215 -11.93 -5.02 17.51
N LEU A 216 -11.50 -6.23 17.86
CA LEU A 216 -11.46 -7.37 16.96
C LEU A 216 -12.87 -7.88 16.63
N THR A 217 -13.03 -8.25 15.37
CA THR A 217 -14.15 -9.00 14.80
C THR A 217 -13.64 -10.39 14.38
N PRO A 218 -13.65 -11.39 15.29
CA PRO A 218 -12.83 -12.59 15.12
C PRO A 218 -13.03 -13.35 13.80
N ASP A 219 -14.23 -13.38 13.23
CA ASP A 219 -14.50 -14.12 11.99
C ASP A 219 -14.00 -13.38 10.73
N GLU A 220 -14.16 -12.06 10.68
CA GLU A 220 -13.71 -11.22 9.56
C GLU A 220 -12.19 -11.02 9.61
N ASP A 221 -11.68 -10.59 10.77
CA ASP A 221 -10.25 -10.35 10.97
C ASP A 221 -9.44 -11.66 10.87
N SER A 222 -10.00 -12.80 11.29
CA SER A 222 -9.29 -14.07 11.14
C SER A 222 -9.05 -14.44 9.70
N LYS A 223 -9.96 -14.10 8.77
CA LYS A 223 -9.78 -14.38 7.35
C LYS A 223 -8.76 -13.40 6.76
N ARG A 224 -8.92 -12.11 7.06
CA ARG A 224 -8.05 -11.05 6.52
C ARG A 224 -6.59 -11.20 6.94
N PHE A 225 -6.35 -11.52 8.21
CA PHE A 225 -4.99 -11.58 8.79
C PHE A 225 -4.48 -13.01 9.01
N CYS A 226 -5.18 -14.00 8.47
CA CYS A 226 -4.85 -15.42 8.61
C CYS A 226 -4.56 -15.84 10.07
N MET A 227 -5.43 -15.44 11.01
CA MET A 227 -5.28 -15.78 12.42
C MET A 227 -5.37 -17.29 12.62
N ASP A 228 -4.23 -17.92 12.88
CA ASP A 228 -4.14 -19.36 13.07
C ASP A 228 -4.68 -19.80 14.44
N LYS A 229 -4.71 -21.11 14.65
CA LYS A 229 -5.18 -21.71 15.91
C LYS A 229 -4.37 -21.24 17.11
N GLN A 230 -3.06 -21.04 16.97
CA GLN A 230 -2.19 -20.63 18.07
C GLN A 230 -2.44 -19.17 18.45
N PHE A 231 -2.61 -18.29 17.46
CA PHE A 231 -2.98 -16.89 17.65
C PHE A 231 -4.31 -16.77 18.39
N LYS A 232 -5.35 -17.48 17.92
CA LYS A 232 -6.68 -17.49 18.57
C LYS A 232 -6.63 -18.02 20.00
N GLN A 233 -5.84 -19.07 20.26
CA GLN A 233 -5.61 -19.56 21.63
C GLN A 233 -4.91 -18.52 22.51
N GLY A 234 -3.95 -17.77 21.95
CA GLY A 234 -3.28 -16.66 22.63
C GLY A 234 -4.26 -15.57 23.05
N LEU A 235 -5.13 -15.14 22.12
CA LEU A 235 -6.18 -14.16 22.41
C LEU A 235 -7.11 -14.63 23.53
N LYS A 236 -7.64 -15.87 23.42
CA LYS A 236 -8.54 -16.44 24.42
C LYS A 236 -7.90 -16.56 25.80
N LYS A 237 -6.64 -17.00 25.87
CA LYS A 237 -5.90 -17.12 27.14
C LYS A 237 -5.73 -15.76 27.83
N ALA A 238 -5.54 -14.70 27.06
CA ALA A 238 -5.35 -13.34 27.54
C ALA A 238 -6.67 -12.54 27.66
N GLN A 239 -7.83 -13.15 27.37
CA GLN A 239 -9.13 -12.47 27.31
C GLN A 239 -9.14 -11.26 26.35
N ALA A 240 -8.40 -11.35 25.24
CA ALA A 240 -8.15 -10.27 24.28
C ALA A 240 -8.93 -10.44 22.96
N GLU A 241 -9.96 -11.29 22.92
CA GLU A 241 -10.73 -11.62 21.71
C GLU A 241 -11.53 -10.43 21.13
N HIS A 242 -11.68 -9.36 21.90
CA HIS A 242 -12.33 -8.10 21.50
C HIS A 242 -11.42 -6.88 21.71
N SER A 243 -10.12 -7.09 21.95
CA SER A 243 -9.18 -6.00 22.20
C SER A 243 -9.02 -5.10 20.98
N PRO A 244 -8.68 -3.81 21.19
CA PRO A 244 -8.23 -2.95 20.11
C PRO A 244 -6.96 -3.52 19.47
N PHE A 245 -6.75 -3.22 18.19
CA PHE A 245 -5.60 -3.71 17.45
C PHE A 245 -5.01 -2.62 16.56
N SER A 246 -3.74 -2.78 16.22
CA SER A 246 -3.10 -2.03 15.14
C SER A 246 -2.95 -2.92 13.92
N ALA A 247 -3.06 -2.35 12.73
CA ALA A 247 -2.81 -3.07 11.49
C ALA A 247 -2.00 -2.22 10.51
N LEU A 248 -1.22 -2.89 9.67
CA LEU A 248 -0.50 -2.25 8.59
C LEU A 248 -0.47 -3.17 7.36
N GLY A 249 -0.59 -2.56 6.19
CA GLY A 249 -0.47 -3.24 4.90
C GLY A 249 0.89 -2.99 4.26
N TYR A 250 1.41 -3.97 3.54
CA TYR A 250 2.61 -3.85 2.71
C TYR A 250 2.42 -4.60 1.39
N ILE A 251 3.10 -4.16 0.33
CA ILE A 251 2.88 -4.67 -1.02
C ILE A 251 4.07 -5.42 -1.49
N LEU A 252 3.81 -6.59 -2.04
CA LEU A 252 4.86 -7.40 -2.62
C LEU A 252 4.66 -7.56 -4.12
N THR A 253 3.42 -7.49 -4.62
CA THR A 253 3.10 -7.92 -5.99
C THR A 253 3.80 -7.14 -7.09
N THR A 254 4.14 -5.86 -6.87
CA THR A 254 4.88 -5.06 -7.86
C THR A 254 6.34 -5.52 -8.03
N GLY A 255 6.91 -6.24 -7.06
CA GLY A 255 8.20 -6.92 -7.19
C GLY A 255 8.23 -7.98 -8.31
N ALA A 256 7.07 -8.39 -8.84
CA ALA A 256 6.98 -9.29 -9.99
C ALA A 256 7.22 -8.62 -11.36
N ASN A 257 7.44 -7.29 -11.41
CA ASN A 257 7.65 -6.55 -12.67
C ASN A 257 9.11 -6.58 -13.19
N TRP A 258 10.03 -7.18 -12.44
CA TRP A 258 11.45 -7.30 -12.83
C TRP A 258 11.70 -8.52 -13.72
N ALA A 259 12.90 -8.59 -14.32
CA ALA A 259 13.22 -9.55 -15.39
C ALA A 259 13.10 -11.03 -14.98
N LYS A 260 13.20 -11.31 -13.68
CA LYS A 260 13.17 -12.63 -13.07
C LYS A 260 12.45 -12.57 -11.72
N PRO A 261 11.99 -13.70 -11.18
CA PRO A 261 11.59 -13.81 -9.78
C PRO A 261 12.69 -13.26 -8.85
N ILE A 262 12.30 -12.79 -7.67
CA ILE A 262 13.23 -12.31 -6.64
C ILE A 262 14.08 -13.50 -6.21
N GLU A 263 15.39 -13.48 -6.53
CA GLU A 263 16.24 -14.66 -6.35
C GLU A 263 16.32 -15.04 -4.86
N ASN A 264 16.51 -14.06 -3.97
CA ASN A 264 16.53 -14.24 -2.52
C ASN A 264 15.64 -13.21 -1.83
N PHE A 265 14.51 -13.65 -1.28
CA PHE A 265 13.59 -12.79 -0.53
C PHE A 265 13.68 -13.12 0.95
N LYS A 266 13.87 -12.10 1.78
CA LYS A 266 13.80 -12.18 3.24
C LYS A 266 12.80 -11.14 3.74
N LEU A 267 11.89 -11.58 4.61
CA LEU A 267 10.95 -10.73 5.32
C LEU A 267 11.14 -10.93 6.82
N THR A 268 11.37 -9.85 7.54
CA THR A 268 11.40 -9.79 9.00
C THR A 268 10.24 -8.93 9.49
N ILE A 269 9.33 -9.51 10.27
CA ILE A 269 8.25 -8.78 10.95
C ILE A 269 8.59 -8.69 12.43
N GLU A 270 8.57 -7.47 12.95
CA GLU A 270 8.75 -7.16 14.37
C GLU A 270 7.46 -6.61 14.98
N ARG A 271 7.08 -7.19 16.13
CA ARG A 271 5.99 -6.70 17.00
C ARG A 271 6.53 -6.07 18.27
N ASP A 272 5.74 -5.25 18.96
CA ASP A 272 6.13 -4.77 20.28
C ASP A 272 6.04 -5.88 21.34
N LYS A 273 6.74 -5.69 22.46
CA LYS A 273 6.65 -6.60 23.61
C LYS A 273 5.22 -6.60 24.15
N GLY A 274 4.68 -7.78 24.45
CA GLY A 274 3.31 -7.93 24.94
C GLY A 274 2.26 -8.03 23.82
N GLU A 275 2.66 -8.01 22.54
CA GLU A 275 1.71 -8.17 21.43
C GLU A 275 1.68 -9.60 20.88
N LEU A 276 0.55 -9.99 20.30
CA LEU A 276 0.46 -11.01 19.28
C LEU A 276 0.56 -10.38 17.90
N VAL A 277 1.07 -11.15 16.92
CA VAL A 277 1.12 -10.73 15.51
C VAL A 277 0.58 -11.85 14.63
N SER A 278 -0.19 -11.50 13.60
CA SER A 278 -0.68 -12.44 12.57
C SER A 278 -0.65 -11.78 11.20
N PHE A 279 -0.44 -12.59 10.16
CA PHE A 279 -0.44 -12.16 8.76
C PHE A 279 -0.56 -13.39 7.85
N CYS A 280 -1.07 -13.16 6.63
CA CYS A 280 -1.16 -14.21 5.63
C CYS A 280 0.19 -14.47 4.96
N TRP A 281 0.73 -15.67 5.15
CA TRP A 281 1.97 -16.10 4.53
C TRP A 281 1.91 -17.56 4.08
N ASP A 282 2.22 -17.82 2.81
CA ASP A 282 2.37 -19.17 2.29
C ASP A 282 3.79 -19.67 2.55
N GLY A 283 3.99 -20.36 3.67
CA GLY A 283 5.25 -21.01 4.00
C GLY A 283 5.58 -20.96 5.48
N LYS A 284 6.80 -21.37 5.82
CA LYS A 284 7.27 -21.40 7.20
C LYS A 284 7.54 -19.99 7.73
N VAL A 285 6.99 -19.68 8.89
CA VAL A 285 7.30 -18.50 9.70
C VAL A 285 8.25 -18.93 10.83
N ASN A 286 9.48 -18.44 10.83
CA ASN A 286 10.46 -18.77 11.87
C ASN A 286 10.47 -17.66 12.92
N LYS A 287 10.14 -17.99 14.17
CA LYS A 287 10.34 -17.05 15.27
C LYS A 287 11.83 -17.02 15.64
N ILE A 288 12.52 -15.92 15.34
CA ILE A 288 13.97 -15.76 15.55
C ILE A 288 14.31 -15.04 16.85
N SER A 289 13.34 -14.35 17.45
CA SER A 289 13.46 -13.73 18.78
C SER A 289 12.08 -13.66 19.45
N PRO A 290 11.96 -13.20 20.71
CA PRO A 290 10.65 -13.00 21.36
C PRO A 290 9.67 -12.10 20.57
N THR A 291 10.20 -11.18 19.75
CA THR A 291 9.45 -10.15 19.02
C THR A 291 9.61 -10.21 17.50
N GLN A 292 10.54 -11.01 16.95
CA GLN A 292 10.84 -11.04 15.52
C GLN A 292 10.54 -12.39 14.87
N PHE A 293 9.97 -12.32 13.67
CA PHE A 293 9.57 -13.45 12.84
C PHE A 293 10.18 -13.28 11.45
N GLU A 294 10.84 -14.33 10.96
CA GLU A 294 11.57 -14.34 9.69
C GLU A 294 10.97 -15.35 8.71
N MET A 295 10.81 -14.90 7.48
CA MET A 295 10.39 -15.71 6.35
C MET A 295 11.41 -15.55 5.21
N ILE A 296 11.87 -16.69 4.68
CA ILE A 296 12.84 -16.73 3.58
C ILE A 296 12.21 -17.49 2.42
N LYS A 297 12.33 -16.94 1.21
CA LYS A 297 11.96 -17.58 -0.05
C LYS A 297 13.07 -17.40 -1.07
N THR A 298 13.25 -18.38 -1.94
CA THR A 298 14.11 -18.27 -3.13
C THR A 298 13.27 -18.30 -4.39
N LYS A 299 13.72 -17.60 -5.43
CA LYS A 299 12.99 -17.46 -6.71
C LYS A 299 11.53 -17.05 -6.50
N PHE A 300 11.32 -16.12 -5.58
CA PHE A 300 10.00 -15.72 -5.10
C PHE A 300 9.29 -14.87 -6.15
N VAL A 301 8.07 -15.28 -6.50
CA VAL A 301 7.14 -14.45 -7.28
C VAL A 301 6.01 -14.06 -6.33
N PRO A 302 5.98 -12.81 -5.85
CA PRO A 302 4.95 -12.37 -4.93
C PRO A 302 3.58 -12.35 -5.61
N LYS A 303 2.63 -13.11 -5.06
CA LYS A 303 1.26 -13.27 -5.60
C LYS A 303 0.20 -12.51 -4.80
N GLN A 304 0.54 -12.07 -3.60
CA GLN A 304 -0.35 -11.38 -2.69
C GLN A 304 0.41 -10.32 -1.91
N ASN A 305 -0.31 -9.30 -1.47
CA ASN A 305 0.18 -8.31 -0.53
C ASN A 305 0.14 -8.87 0.91
N LEU A 306 0.74 -8.13 1.83
CA LEU A 306 0.72 -8.42 3.25
C LEU A 306 -0.30 -7.52 3.94
N ASP A 307 -1.15 -8.14 4.74
CA ASP A 307 -1.93 -7.48 5.79
C ASP A 307 -1.45 -8.05 7.13
N ILE A 308 -0.98 -7.18 8.02
CA ILE A 308 -0.41 -7.57 9.31
C ILE A 308 -1.22 -6.95 10.43
N ILE A 309 -1.61 -7.77 11.40
CA ILE A 309 -2.31 -7.33 12.62
C ILE A 309 -1.43 -7.50 13.85
N PHE A 310 -1.51 -6.54 14.77
CA PHE A 310 -0.85 -6.51 16.06
C PHE A 310 -1.90 -6.31 17.15
N VAL A 311 -1.97 -7.24 18.10
CA VAL A 311 -2.94 -7.20 19.20
C VAL A 311 -2.19 -7.17 20.53
N HIS A 312 -2.37 -6.10 21.29
CA HIS A 312 -1.76 -6.00 22.62
C HIS A 312 -2.49 -6.94 23.59
N LEU A 313 -1.71 -7.71 24.35
CA LEU A 313 -2.23 -8.54 25.43
C LEU A 313 -2.19 -7.73 26.73
N PRO A 314 -3.30 -7.69 27.49
CA PRO A 314 -3.39 -6.97 28.76
C PRO A 314 -2.50 -7.54 29.88
#